data_AF-A0A961U2S1-F1
#
_entry.id   AF-A0A961U2S1-F1
#
_cell.length_a   1.000
_cell.length_b   1.000
_cell.length_c   1.000
_cell.angle_alpha   90.00
_cell.angle_beta   90.00
_cell.angle_gamma   90.00
#
_symmetry.space_group_name_H-M   'P 1'
#
loop_
_entity.id
_entity.type
_entity.pdbx_description
1 polymer ?
#
loop_
_entity_poly.entity_id
_entity_poly.type
_entity_poly.pdbx_seq_one_letter_code
_entity_poly.pdbx_strand_id
1 'polypeptide(L)'
;VDGMTAFAVLAFAAPALIVDQRGRALAIVVPVILLGAVAGYGINVLGRIKPADGERTILVRMVQPSVPQDEKWDHASADRIFAELLRFTGSRSDTPPDLVVWPESALPFLLSDRPGALGEISAKLAPQSRLLTGAVRVEGADENDALFYNSILVIDAKGEIVDAADKAHLVPFGEYVPLGGLLGALGIDPLAVSPGAFSTGSGGHLLAGPDDIAIAPLICYEAIFPGAVRRLVAGADLMVNVTNDAWYGRTAGPFQHFRQAQMRAIENGVPMVRVANNGLSAVIDPYGRIDGGLGLDLASVSDVELALVHRETLFSRYGETIAWFGVVFLAALHMMIRLLDHFRFRLRRN
;
A
#
# COMPACT_ATOMS: atom_id res chain seq x y z
N VAL A 1 0.86 -3.70 12.68
CA VAL A 1 0.88 -2.35 13.30
C VAL A 1 0.11 -2.35 14.61
N ASP A 2 -1.11 -2.87 14.67
CA ASP A 2 -1.96 -2.79 15.87
C ASP A 2 -1.33 -3.40 17.12
N GLY A 3 -0.62 -4.53 16.98
CA GLY A 3 0.15 -5.12 18.09
C GLY A 3 1.23 -4.17 18.64
N MET A 4 1.91 -3.42 17.77
CA MET A 4 2.86 -2.38 18.19
C MET A 4 2.16 -1.18 18.82
N THR A 5 0.96 -0.82 18.38
CA THR A 5 0.17 0.25 18.99
C THR A 5 -0.21 -0.12 20.42
N ALA A 6 -0.75 -1.32 20.64
CA ALA A 6 -1.07 -1.82 21.98
C ALA A 6 0.16 -1.86 22.89
N PHE A 7 1.28 -2.34 22.35
CA PHE A 7 2.57 -2.32 23.02
C PHE A 7 3.00 -0.90 23.43
N ALA A 8 2.97 0.06 22.50
CA ALA A 8 3.42 1.42 22.73
C ALA A 8 2.57 2.09 23.81
N VAL A 9 1.25 1.91 23.76
CA VAL A 9 0.35 2.41 24.80
C VAL A 9 0.73 1.83 26.17
N LEU A 10 0.96 0.53 26.28
CA LEU A 10 1.34 -0.10 27.57
C LEU A 10 2.70 0.37 28.08
N ALA A 11 3.71 0.41 27.20
CA ALA A 11 5.07 0.77 27.57
C ALA A 11 5.18 2.26 27.95
N PHE A 12 4.53 3.15 27.19
CA PHE A 12 4.64 4.60 27.40
C PHE A 12 3.61 5.17 28.38
N ALA A 13 2.53 4.43 28.72
CA ALA A 13 1.66 4.79 29.82
C ALA A 13 2.19 4.34 31.20
N ALA A 14 3.08 3.34 31.24
CA ALA A 14 3.61 2.78 32.49
C ALA A 14 4.24 3.82 33.45
N PRO A 15 4.95 4.87 33.00
CA PRO A 15 5.47 5.91 33.89
C PRO A 15 4.40 6.63 34.72
N ALA A 16 3.12 6.63 34.31
CA ALA A 16 2.03 7.20 35.10
C ALA A 16 1.87 6.50 36.47
N LEU A 17 2.26 5.22 36.58
CA LEU A 17 2.25 4.46 37.83
C LEU A 17 3.33 4.93 38.83
N ILE A 18 4.36 5.65 38.37
CA ILE A 18 5.38 6.23 39.25
C ILE A 18 4.79 7.39 40.06
N VAL A 19 3.95 8.20 39.41
CA VAL A 19 3.29 9.39 39.99
C VAL A 19 2.32 8.99 41.09
N ASP A 20 1.54 7.93 40.89
CA ASP A 20 0.53 7.46 41.86
C ASP A 20 1.12 6.70 43.07
N GLN A 21 2.46 6.58 43.15
CA GLN A 21 3.24 5.84 44.16
C GLN A 21 2.88 4.36 44.38
N ARG A 22 1.87 3.84 43.67
CA ARG A 22 1.43 2.44 43.66
C ARG A 22 2.02 1.75 42.43
N GLY A 23 2.74 0.65 42.65
CA GLY A 23 3.24 -0.17 41.53
C GLY A 23 4.47 0.38 40.81
N ARG A 24 5.31 1.19 41.48
CA ARG A 24 6.57 1.73 40.92
C ARG A 24 7.48 0.67 40.29
N ALA A 25 7.55 -0.54 40.86
CA ALA A 25 8.29 -1.64 40.28
C ALA A 25 7.71 -2.07 38.93
N LEU A 26 6.38 -2.16 38.80
CA LEU A 26 5.70 -2.50 37.55
C LEU A 26 5.89 -1.42 36.49
N ALA A 27 5.95 -0.16 36.89
CA ALA A 27 6.20 0.97 36.00
C ALA A 27 7.53 0.88 35.23
N ILE A 28 8.52 0.17 35.82
CA ILE A 28 9.85 -0.03 35.23
C ILE A 28 9.93 -1.42 34.58
N VAL A 29 9.50 -2.46 35.29
CA VAL A 29 9.66 -3.85 34.86
C VAL A 29 8.85 -4.13 33.59
N VAL A 30 7.60 -3.64 33.49
CA VAL A 30 6.75 -3.93 32.33
C VAL A 30 7.33 -3.35 31.04
N PRO A 31 7.67 -2.04 30.94
CA PRO A 31 8.30 -1.51 29.73
C PRO A 31 9.62 -2.18 29.39
N VAL A 32 10.47 -2.51 30.38
CA VAL A 32 11.76 -3.17 30.13
C VAL A 32 11.57 -4.57 29.55
N ILE A 33 10.68 -5.39 30.12
CA ILE A 33 10.37 -6.72 29.59
C ILE A 33 9.78 -6.61 28.18
N LEU A 34 8.83 -5.71 27.99
CA LEU A 34 8.19 -5.47 26.71
C LEU A 34 9.22 -5.05 25.64
N LEU A 35 10.02 -4.02 25.89
CA LEU A 35 11.08 -3.56 24.99
C LEU A 35 12.11 -4.65 24.72
N GLY A 36 12.52 -5.39 25.75
CA GLY A 36 13.42 -6.53 25.62
C GLY A 36 12.86 -7.65 24.74
N ALA A 37 11.56 -7.95 24.86
CA ALA A 37 10.88 -8.94 24.03
C ALA A 37 10.80 -8.51 22.55
N VAL A 38 10.48 -7.24 22.28
CA VAL A 38 10.44 -6.70 20.91
C VAL A 38 11.84 -6.68 20.30
N ALA A 39 12.83 -6.19 21.04
CA ALA A 39 14.22 -6.16 20.58
C ALA A 39 14.75 -7.58 20.34
N GLY A 40 14.50 -8.51 21.26
CA GLY A 40 14.90 -9.92 21.13
C GLY A 40 14.24 -10.60 19.94
N TYR A 41 12.94 -10.36 19.71
CA TYR A 41 12.23 -10.85 18.53
C TYR A 41 12.85 -10.28 17.25
N GLY A 42 13.09 -8.97 17.20
CA GLY A 42 13.71 -8.30 16.06
C GLY A 42 15.10 -8.85 15.74
N ILE A 43 15.97 -8.99 16.74
CA ILE A 43 17.31 -9.59 16.58
C ILE A 43 17.20 -11.03 16.04
N ASN A 44 16.30 -11.84 16.59
CA ASN A 44 16.11 -13.21 16.13
C ASN A 44 15.57 -13.30 14.70
N VAL A 45 14.66 -12.39 14.29
CA VAL A 45 14.15 -12.34 12.91
C VAL A 45 15.26 -11.90 11.96
N LEU A 46 15.95 -10.80 12.28
CA LEU A 46 17.02 -10.25 11.44
C LEU A 46 18.24 -11.17 11.34
N GLY A 47 18.55 -11.92 12.40
CA GLY A 47 19.63 -12.92 12.40
C GLY A 47 19.32 -14.20 11.60
N ARG A 48 18.07 -14.40 11.17
CA ARG A 48 17.64 -15.54 10.34
C ARG A 48 17.51 -15.18 8.86
N ILE A 49 17.81 -13.95 8.48
CA ILE A 49 17.78 -13.51 7.09
C ILE A 49 18.83 -14.31 6.33
N LYS A 50 18.37 -15.06 5.34
CA LYS A 50 19.25 -15.74 4.40
C LYS A 50 19.55 -14.80 3.23
N PRO A 51 20.75 -14.87 2.62
CA PRO A 51 20.98 -14.30 1.31
C PRO A 51 19.91 -14.78 0.34
N ALA A 52 19.51 -13.95 -0.62
CA ALA A 52 18.53 -14.31 -1.66
C ALA A 52 19.13 -15.26 -2.74
N ASP A 53 20.21 -15.97 -2.41
CA ASP A 53 20.93 -16.82 -3.36
C ASP A 53 20.03 -17.99 -3.80
N GLY A 54 19.75 -18.06 -5.10
CA GLY A 54 18.89 -19.09 -5.69
C GLY A 54 17.39 -18.77 -5.63
N GLU A 55 17.01 -17.62 -5.06
CA GLU A 55 15.64 -17.11 -5.17
C GLU A 55 15.40 -16.51 -6.56
N ARG A 56 14.16 -16.58 -7.04
CA ARG A 56 13.79 -15.94 -8.31
C ARG A 56 13.92 -14.42 -8.16
N THR A 57 14.71 -13.79 -9.02
CA THR A 57 14.81 -12.34 -9.10
C THR A 57 14.15 -11.82 -10.38
N ILE A 58 13.61 -10.61 -10.30
CA ILE A 58 13.12 -9.86 -11.47
C ILE A 58 13.70 -8.45 -11.46
N LEU A 59 13.88 -7.86 -12.64
CA LEU A 59 14.24 -6.46 -12.79
C LEU A 59 12.99 -5.61 -12.93
N VAL A 60 12.76 -4.72 -11.96
CA VAL A 60 11.60 -3.83 -11.95
C VAL A 60 12.02 -2.42 -12.30
N ARG A 61 11.33 -1.83 -13.29
CA ARG A 61 11.45 -0.44 -13.69
C ARG A 61 10.31 0.39 -13.08
N MET A 62 10.65 1.28 -12.16
CA MET A 62 9.71 2.24 -11.58
C MET A 62 9.75 3.55 -12.36
N VAL A 63 8.64 3.95 -12.98
CA VAL A 63 8.54 5.21 -13.72
C VAL A 63 7.82 6.24 -12.87
N GLN A 64 8.50 7.33 -12.52
CA GLN A 64 7.96 8.43 -11.73
C GLN A 64 7.95 9.72 -12.57
N PRO A 65 6.81 10.11 -13.17
CA PRO A 65 6.77 11.26 -14.05
C PRO A 65 6.71 12.60 -13.30
N SER A 66 6.36 12.61 -12.01
CA SER A 66 6.25 13.80 -11.16
C SER A 66 5.34 14.89 -11.75
N VAL A 67 4.16 14.48 -12.26
CA VAL A 67 3.18 15.39 -12.87
C VAL A 67 2.43 16.16 -11.78
N PRO A 68 2.34 17.50 -11.86
CA PRO A 68 1.49 18.31 -10.98
C PRO A 68 0.01 17.90 -11.03
N GLN A 69 -0.69 18.03 -9.89
CA GLN A 69 -2.08 17.56 -9.77
C GLN A 69 -3.07 18.35 -10.65
N ASP A 70 -2.80 19.62 -10.89
CA ASP A 70 -3.57 20.54 -11.73
C ASP A 70 -3.39 20.29 -13.23
N GLU A 71 -2.24 19.76 -13.65
CA GLU A 71 -1.97 19.40 -15.05
C GLU A 71 -2.48 18.00 -15.42
N LYS A 72 -2.74 17.14 -14.43
CA LYS A 72 -2.99 15.71 -14.65
C LYS A 72 -4.20 15.39 -15.54
N TRP A 73 -5.24 16.23 -15.46
CA TRP A 73 -6.47 16.09 -16.23
C TRP A 73 -6.64 17.19 -17.29
N ASP A 74 -5.59 17.98 -17.51
CA ASP A 74 -5.57 18.98 -18.57
C ASP A 74 -5.31 18.29 -19.92
N HIS A 75 -6.28 18.35 -20.82
CA HIS A 75 -6.16 17.80 -22.18
C HIS A 75 -4.96 18.37 -22.94
N ALA A 76 -4.55 19.62 -22.69
CA ALA A 76 -3.37 20.20 -23.34
C ALA A 76 -2.05 19.57 -22.85
N SER A 77 -2.04 18.99 -21.65
CA SER A 77 -0.88 18.34 -21.04
C SER A 77 -0.81 16.84 -21.33
N ALA A 78 -1.92 16.21 -21.76
CA ALA A 78 -2.05 14.77 -21.94
C ALA A 78 -0.97 14.16 -22.86
N ASP A 79 -0.73 14.78 -24.02
CA ASP A 79 0.28 14.31 -24.99
C ASP A 79 1.70 14.37 -24.42
N ARG A 80 2.03 15.45 -23.71
CA ARG A 80 3.33 15.63 -23.07
C ARG A 80 3.56 14.59 -21.98
N ILE A 81 2.57 14.41 -21.10
CA ILE A 81 2.62 13.42 -19.99
C ILE A 81 2.82 12.02 -20.56
N PHE A 82 2.04 11.65 -21.58
CA PHE A 82 2.15 10.33 -22.20
C PHE A 82 3.49 10.13 -22.91
N ALA A 83 3.97 11.12 -23.66
CA ALA A 83 5.29 11.07 -24.29
C ALA A 83 6.42 10.91 -23.26
N GLU A 84 6.30 11.54 -22.09
CA GLU A 84 7.27 11.39 -21.00
C GLU A 84 7.25 10.00 -20.38
N LEU A 85 6.07 9.43 -20.12
CA LEU A 85 5.93 8.04 -19.68
C LEU A 85 6.59 7.07 -20.66
N LEU A 86 6.33 7.23 -21.97
CA LEU A 86 6.96 6.40 -23.01
C LEU A 86 8.48 6.60 -23.09
N ARG A 87 8.97 7.82 -22.91
CA ARG A 87 10.40 8.14 -22.87
C ARG A 87 11.09 7.44 -21.68
N PHE A 88 10.49 7.49 -20.50
CA PHE A 88 11.02 6.81 -19.32
C PHE A 88 10.95 5.29 -19.45
N THR A 89 9.84 4.74 -19.95
CA THR A 89 9.72 3.30 -20.23
C THR A 89 10.76 2.81 -21.23
N GLY A 90 11.04 3.58 -22.29
CA GLY A 90 12.05 3.24 -23.31
C GLY A 90 13.48 3.64 -22.97
N SER A 91 13.76 4.11 -21.75
CA SER A 91 15.11 4.54 -21.35
C SER A 91 16.08 3.35 -21.35
N ARG A 92 17.34 3.57 -21.75
CA ARG A 92 18.33 2.48 -21.85
C ARG A 92 18.55 1.82 -20.49
N SER A 93 18.51 0.49 -20.48
CA SER A 93 18.97 -0.34 -19.37
C SER A 93 19.99 -1.35 -19.90
N ASP A 94 20.90 -1.81 -19.04
CA ASP A 94 21.85 -2.87 -19.42
C ASP A 94 21.14 -4.22 -19.61
N THR A 95 20.11 -4.47 -18.80
CA THR A 95 19.21 -5.62 -18.89
C THR A 95 17.78 -5.10 -19.07
N PRO A 96 17.00 -5.61 -20.03
CA PRO A 96 15.61 -5.18 -20.17
C PRO A 96 14.80 -5.54 -18.92
N PRO A 97 13.96 -4.63 -18.38
CA PRO A 97 13.16 -4.91 -17.19
C PRO A 97 12.07 -5.94 -17.47
N ASP A 98 11.83 -6.85 -16.53
CA ASP A 98 10.75 -7.84 -16.62
C ASP A 98 9.39 -7.19 -16.32
N LEU A 99 9.39 -6.21 -15.42
CA LEU A 99 8.19 -5.47 -15.02
C LEU A 99 8.45 -3.97 -15.08
N VAL A 100 7.62 -3.25 -15.82
CA VAL A 100 7.54 -1.79 -15.79
C VAL A 100 6.31 -1.39 -14.97
N VAL A 101 6.45 -0.42 -14.08
CA VAL A 101 5.34 0.06 -13.24
C VAL A 101 5.18 1.57 -13.39
N TRP A 102 3.97 1.97 -13.76
CA TRP A 102 3.51 3.37 -13.81
C TRP A 102 2.60 3.67 -12.61
N PRO A 103 2.54 4.93 -12.13
CA PRO A 103 1.79 5.29 -10.93
C PRO A 103 0.27 5.27 -11.12
N GLU A 104 -0.47 5.61 -10.05
CA GLU A 104 -1.93 5.71 -10.08
C GLU A 104 -2.40 6.76 -11.08
N SER A 105 -3.41 6.40 -11.89
CA SER A 105 -3.97 7.22 -12.96
C SER A 105 -2.87 7.87 -13.82
N ALA A 106 -1.84 7.11 -14.22
CA ALA A 106 -0.73 7.62 -15.00
C ALA A 106 -1.17 8.06 -16.40
N LEU A 107 -2.15 7.36 -16.98
CA LEU A 107 -2.75 7.74 -18.26
C LEU A 107 -3.69 8.93 -18.07
N PRO A 108 -3.41 10.09 -18.70
CA PRO A 108 -4.23 11.30 -18.58
C PRO A 108 -5.47 11.28 -19.50
N PHE A 109 -5.82 10.12 -20.04
CA PHE A 109 -6.93 9.90 -20.96
C PHE A 109 -7.49 8.48 -20.80
N LEU A 110 -8.71 8.24 -21.30
CA LEU A 110 -9.25 6.90 -21.44
C LEU A 110 -8.59 6.19 -22.62
N LEU A 111 -8.21 4.93 -22.45
CA LEU A 111 -7.59 4.16 -23.54
C LEU A 111 -8.52 4.00 -24.76
N SER A 112 -9.85 4.01 -24.55
CA SER A 112 -10.86 4.03 -25.61
C SER A 112 -10.72 5.23 -26.55
N ASP A 113 -10.28 6.37 -26.01
CA ASP A 113 -10.24 7.64 -26.74
C ASP A 113 -8.95 7.77 -27.56
N ARG A 114 -7.96 6.91 -27.28
CA ARG A 114 -6.67 6.87 -27.98
C ARG A 114 -6.29 5.45 -28.41
N PRO A 115 -6.89 4.94 -29.50
CA PRO A 115 -6.64 3.57 -29.98
C PRO A 115 -5.18 3.23 -30.28
N GLY A 116 -4.35 4.22 -30.60
CA GLY A 116 -2.91 4.04 -30.85
C GLY A 116 -2.05 3.86 -29.60
N ALA A 117 -2.56 4.21 -28.41
CA ALA A 117 -1.77 4.28 -27.18
C ALA A 117 -1.12 2.93 -26.81
N LEU A 118 -1.87 1.83 -26.96
CA LEU A 118 -1.38 0.49 -26.67
C LEU A 118 -0.21 0.07 -27.58
N GLY A 119 -0.26 0.48 -28.86
CA GLY A 119 0.84 0.26 -29.81
C GLY A 119 2.07 1.12 -29.51
N GLU A 120 1.86 2.36 -29.04
CA GLU A 120 2.96 3.22 -28.60
C GLU A 120 3.64 2.67 -27.33
N ILE A 121 2.86 2.11 -26.40
CA ILE A 121 3.35 1.42 -25.19
C ILE A 121 4.14 0.16 -25.57
N SER A 122 3.56 -0.71 -26.39
CA SER A 122 4.18 -1.98 -26.78
C SER A 122 5.52 -1.77 -27.49
N ALA A 123 5.64 -0.71 -28.31
CA ALA A 123 6.89 -0.31 -28.95
C ALA A 123 8.03 0.09 -27.97
N LYS A 124 7.73 0.29 -26.69
CA LYS A 124 8.71 0.61 -25.64
C LYS A 124 9.01 -0.55 -24.70
N LEU A 125 8.23 -1.62 -24.72
CA LEU A 125 8.40 -2.79 -23.86
C LEU A 125 9.32 -3.82 -24.51
N ALA A 126 10.12 -4.53 -23.70
CA ALA A 126 10.83 -5.70 -24.20
C ALA A 126 9.86 -6.88 -24.34
N PRO A 127 10.16 -7.89 -25.18
CA PRO A 127 9.21 -8.97 -25.51
C PRO A 127 8.66 -9.74 -24.30
N GLN A 128 9.45 -9.87 -23.24
CA GLN A 128 9.07 -10.54 -21.99
C GLN A 128 8.46 -9.59 -20.94
N SER A 129 8.57 -8.27 -21.15
CA SER A 129 8.13 -7.28 -20.18
C SER A 129 6.62 -7.21 -20.09
N ARG A 130 6.11 -6.90 -18.89
CA ARG A 130 4.75 -6.40 -18.70
C ARG A 130 4.78 -4.99 -18.13
N LEU A 131 3.78 -4.19 -18.48
CA LEU A 131 3.50 -2.90 -17.86
C LEU A 131 2.32 -3.06 -16.88
N LEU A 132 2.53 -2.73 -15.61
CA LEU A 132 1.46 -2.43 -14.66
C LEU A 132 1.25 -0.91 -14.63
N THR A 133 0.05 -0.42 -14.97
CA THR A 133 -0.23 1.02 -14.95
C THR A 133 -1.54 1.35 -14.29
N GLY A 134 -1.57 2.43 -13.50
CA GLY A 134 -2.82 3.03 -13.05
C GLY A 134 -3.53 3.72 -14.22
N ALA A 135 -4.82 3.49 -14.37
CA ALA A 135 -5.67 4.05 -15.42
C ALA A 135 -7.11 4.23 -14.92
N VAL A 136 -7.91 4.99 -15.67
CA VAL A 136 -9.37 5.01 -15.50
C VAL A 136 -9.96 3.96 -16.43
N ARG A 137 -10.72 3.00 -15.89
CA ARG A 137 -11.49 2.01 -16.66
C ARG A 137 -12.95 2.45 -16.70
N VAL A 138 -13.59 2.31 -17.85
CA VAL A 138 -15.01 2.61 -18.04
C VAL A 138 -15.74 1.32 -18.39
N GLU A 139 -16.88 1.09 -17.74
CA GLU A 139 -17.79 -0.01 -18.01
C GLU A 139 -19.20 0.54 -18.21
N GLY A 140 -19.94 0.01 -19.20
CA GLY A 140 -21.25 0.54 -19.59
C GLY A 140 -21.29 0.89 -21.07
N ALA A 141 -22.44 0.69 -21.72
CA ALA A 141 -22.61 0.87 -23.15
C ALA A 141 -22.97 2.31 -23.56
N ASP A 142 -23.62 3.05 -22.65
CA ASP A 142 -24.11 4.41 -22.87
C ASP A 142 -23.50 5.38 -21.84
N GLU A 143 -23.30 6.65 -22.22
CA GLU A 143 -22.72 7.69 -21.35
C GLU A 143 -23.49 7.88 -20.03
N ASN A 144 -24.80 7.60 -20.02
CA ASN A 144 -25.63 7.76 -18.82
C ASN A 144 -25.47 6.63 -17.80
N ASP A 145 -24.97 5.46 -18.21
CA ASP A 145 -24.76 4.28 -17.37
C ASP A 145 -23.27 3.94 -17.20
N ALA A 146 -22.38 4.84 -17.63
CA ALA A 146 -20.94 4.64 -17.56
C ALA A 146 -20.44 4.64 -16.10
N LEU A 147 -19.87 3.51 -15.69
CA LEU A 147 -19.18 3.33 -14.42
C LEU A 147 -17.69 3.56 -14.62
N PHE A 148 -17.17 4.55 -13.90
CA PHE A 148 -15.75 4.87 -13.88
C PHE A 148 -15.06 4.17 -12.72
N TYR A 149 -13.96 3.47 -12.97
CA TYR A 149 -13.14 2.81 -11.96
C TYR A 149 -11.72 3.37 -11.98
N ASN A 150 -11.14 3.53 -10.80
CA ASN A 150 -9.70 3.73 -10.63
C ASN A 150 -9.06 2.34 -10.62
N SER A 151 -8.27 2.02 -11.64
CA SER A 151 -7.86 0.65 -11.92
C SER A 151 -6.35 0.53 -12.14
N ILE A 152 -5.82 -0.66 -11.91
CA ILE A 152 -4.53 -1.09 -12.44
C ILE A 152 -4.80 -1.98 -13.64
N LEU A 153 -4.11 -1.71 -14.75
CA LEU A 153 -4.12 -2.54 -15.94
C LEU A 153 -2.78 -3.24 -16.09
N VAL A 154 -2.79 -4.49 -16.56
CA VAL A 154 -1.62 -5.22 -17.01
C VAL A 154 -1.60 -5.24 -18.53
N ILE A 155 -0.57 -4.65 -19.12
CA ILE A 155 -0.38 -4.58 -20.58
C ILE A 155 0.86 -5.39 -20.94
N ASP A 156 0.74 -6.29 -21.90
CA ASP A 156 1.86 -7.09 -22.38
C ASP A 156 2.66 -6.38 -23.49
N ALA A 157 3.79 -6.97 -23.90
CA ALA A 157 4.63 -6.45 -24.96
C ALA A 157 4.00 -6.48 -26.37
N LYS A 158 2.82 -7.10 -26.54
CA LYS A 158 2.05 -7.06 -27.80
C LYS A 158 1.07 -5.87 -27.81
N GLY A 159 0.90 -5.19 -26.69
CA GLY A 159 -0.05 -4.10 -26.52
C GLY A 159 -1.45 -4.61 -26.17
N GLU A 160 -1.57 -5.81 -25.61
CA GLU A 160 -2.85 -6.36 -25.14
C GLU A 160 -3.01 -6.10 -23.64
N ILE A 161 -4.21 -5.66 -23.22
CA ILE A 161 -4.57 -5.62 -21.80
C ILE A 161 -4.93 -7.05 -21.39
N VAL A 162 -4.03 -7.71 -20.67
CA VAL A 162 -4.16 -9.14 -20.31
C VAL A 162 -4.83 -9.36 -18.96
N ASP A 163 -4.86 -8.34 -18.10
CA ASP A 163 -5.49 -8.39 -16.79
C ASP A 163 -5.80 -6.97 -16.25
N ALA A 164 -6.70 -6.85 -15.29
CA ALA A 164 -7.05 -5.58 -14.66
C ALA A 164 -7.66 -5.78 -13.26
N ALA A 165 -7.44 -4.83 -12.35
CA ALA A 165 -8.09 -4.79 -11.05
C ALA A 165 -8.56 -3.37 -10.69
N ASP A 166 -9.77 -3.27 -10.16
CA ASP A 166 -10.39 -2.00 -9.77
C ASP A 166 -10.26 -1.75 -8.26
N LYS A 167 -10.08 -0.49 -7.89
CA LYS A 167 -9.93 -0.02 -6.50
C LYS A 167 -11.16 -0.37 -5.67
N ALA A 168 -10.95 -1.05 -4.55
CA ALA A 168 -12.01 -1.50 -3.65
C ALA A 168 -12.24 -0.56 -2.47
N HIS A 169 -11.21 0.14 -1.98
CA HIS A 169 -11.38 1.15 -0.94
C HIS A 169 -11.14 2.55 -1.49
N LEU A 170 -12.25 3.22 -1.79
CA LEU A 170 -12.25 4.60 -2.27
C LEU A 170 -11.92 5.58 -1.14
N VAL A 171 -11.29 6.70 -1.49
CA VAL A 171 -10.98 7.79 -0.55
C VAL A 171 -12.25 8.62 -0.31
N PRO A 172 -12.74 8.73 0.96
CA PRO A 172 -13.88 9.58 1.28
C PRO A 172 -13.62 11.05 0.93
N PHE A 173 -14.61 11.72 0.36
CA PHE A 173 -14.58 13.09 -0.14
C PHE A 173 -13.60 13.37 -1.28
N GLY A 174 -12.66 12.47 -1.57
CA GLY A 174 -11.85 12.51 -2.79
C GLY A 174 -12.59 11.85 -3.94
N GLU A 175 -12.79 10.54 -3.85
CA GLU A 175 -13.29 9.69 -4.94
C GLU A 175 -14.81 9.45 -4.87
N TYR A 176 -15.41 9.66 -3.69
CA TYR A 176 -16.86 9.61 -3.48
C TYR A 176 -17.28 10.53 -2.33
N VAL A 177 -18.56 10.92 -2.27
CA VAL A 177 -19.11 11.68 -1.12
C VAL A 177 -19.88 10.72 -0.20
N PRO A 178 -19.44 10.54 1.07
CA PRO A 178 -20.21 9.81 2.07
C PRO A 178 -21.61 10.42 2.24
N LEU A 179 -22.66 9.60 2.33
CA LEU A 179 -24.04 10.09 2.41
C LEU A 179 -24.41 11.04 1.25
N GLY A 180 -23.92 10.77 0.04
CA GLY A 180 -24.06 11.66 -1.13
C GLY A 180 -25.49 12.17 -1.41
N GLY A 181 -26.53 11.40 -1.09
CA GLY A 181 -27.91 11.89 -1.19
C GLY A 181 -28.25 13.05 -0.25
N LEU A 182 -27.71 13.05 0.98
CA LEU A 182 -27.92 14.12 1.97
C LEU A 182 -26.92 15.27 1.78
N LEU A 183 -25.64 14.95 1.58
CA LEU A 183 -24.59 15.97 1.45
C LEU A 183 -24.58 16.63 0.06
N GLY A 184 -24.94 15.90 -1.00
CA GLY A 184 -25.16 16.46 -2.33
C GLY A 184 -26.36 17.42 -2.35
N ALA A 185 -27.42 17.13 -1.58
CA ALA A 185 -28.55 18.08 -1.40
C ALA A 185 -28.13 19.37 -0.67
N LEU A 186 -26.98 19.36 0.02
CA LEU A 186 -26.36 20.53 0.66
C LEU A 186 -25.25 21.17 -0.21
N GLY A 187 -25.03 20.68 -1.43
CA GLY A 187 -24.05 21.21 -2.37
C GLY A 187 -22.60 20.80 -2.10
N ILE A 188 -22.37 19.65 -1.44
CA ILE A 188 -21.03 19.10 -1.21
C ILE A 188 -20.74 18.02 -2.26
N ASP A 189 -19.87 18.36 -3.22
CA ASP A 189 -19.38 17.47 -4.27
C ASP A 189 -18.01 16.86 -3.92
N PRO A 190 -17.59 15.74 -4.57
CA PRO A 190 -16.25 15.18 -4.37
C PRO A 190 -15.16 16.19 -4.77
N LEU A 191 -14.05 16.19 -4.02
CA LEU A 191 -12.90 17.08 -4.24
C LEU A 191 -12.00 16.62 -5.39
N ALA A 192 -12.07 15.37 -5.84
CA ALA A 192 -11.24 14.89 -6.95
C ALA A 192 -11.80 15.37 -8.31
N VAL A 193 -10.91 15.94 -9.12
CA VAL A 193 -11.17 16.51 -10.45
C VAL A 193 -11.27 15.42 -11.55
N SER A 194 -11.76 14.22 -11.21
CA SER A 194 -11.96 13.12 -12.17
C SER A 194 -13.32 13.27 -12.86
N PRO A 195 -13.56 12.68 -14.06
CA PRO A 195 -14.88 12.70 -14.70
C PRO A 195 -15.85 11.85 -13.87
N GLY A 196 -16.48 12.46 -12.86
CA GLY A 196 -17.45 11.80 -11.98
C GLY A 196 -16.87 11.08 -10.76
N ALA A 197 -17.78 10.64 -9.88
CA ALA A 197 -17.44 9.82 -8.73
C ALA A 197 -17.03 8.41 -9.18
N PHE A 198 -15.97 7.87 -8.59
CA PHE A 198 -15.53 6.50 -8.91
C PHE A 198 -16.50 5.46 -8.33
N SER A 199 -16.65 4.37 -9.05
CA SER A 199 -17.34 3.17 -8.62
C SER A 199 -16.41 2.26 -7.83
N THR A 200 -16.96 1.62 -6.80
CA THR A 200 -16.22 0.68 -5.96
C THR A 200 -16.00 -0.63 -6.71
N GLY A 201 -14.75 -1.09 -6.79
CA GLY A 201 -14.38 -2.40 -7.32
C GLY A 201 -14.77 -3.56 -6.39
N SER A 202 -14.77 -4.78 -6.94
CA SER A 202 -15.24 -6.00 -6.24
C SER A 202 -14.28 -6.57 -5.18
N GLY A 203 -13.13 -5.91 -4.92
CA GLY A 203 -12.15 -6.38 -3.92
C GLY A 203 -10.81 -6.85 -4.49
N GLY A 204 -10.63 -6.82 -5.82
CA GLY A 204 -9.41 -7.19 -6.51
C GLY A 204 -9.09 -8.70 -6.50
N HIS A 205 -8.33 -9.15 -7.48
CA HIS A 205 -7.68 -10.46 -7.52
C HIS A 205 -6.18 -10.28 -7.73
N LEU A 206 -5.42 -11.39 -7.64
CA LEU A 206 -4.00 -11.37 -7.98
C LEU A 206 -3.84 -11.21 -9.49
N LEU A 207 -3.14 -10.15 -9.90
CA LEU A 207 -2.85 -9.86 -11.29
C LEU A 207 -1.75 -10.79 -11.82
N ALA A 208 -1.85 -11.16 -13.08
CA ALA A 208 -0.81 -11.93 -13.76
C ALA A 208 0.41 -11.04 -14.11
N GLY A 209 1.51 -11.21 -13.38
CA GLY A 209 2.81 -10.61 -13.67
C GLY A 209 3.64 -11.41 -14.70
N PRO A 210 4.86 -10.96 -15.03
CA PRO A 210 5.76 -11.68 -15.94
C PRO A 210 6.10 -13.09 -15.42
N ASP A 211 6.27 -14.06 -16.33
CA ASP A 211 6.34 -15.52 -16.09
C ASP A 211 5.58 -16.00 -14.84
N ASP A 212 4.27 -15.82 -14.85
CA ASP A 212 3.32 -16.33 -13.85
C ASP A 212 3.51 -15.81 -12.42
N ILE A 213 4.21 -14.70 -12.23
CA ILE A 213 4.30 -14.02 -10.92
C ILE A 213 2.91 -13.52 -10.52
N ALA A 214 2.43 -13.93 -9.34
CA ALA A 214 1.16 -13.46 -8.81
C ALA A 214 1.35 -12.11 -8.10
N ILE A 215 0.75 -11.04 -8.63
CA ILE A 215 0.90 -9.68 -8.13
C ILE A 215 -0.36 -9.27 -7.36
N ALA A 216 -0.22 -8.86 -6.10
CA ALA A 216 -1.28 -8.22 -5.34
C ALA A 216 -1.34 -6.70 -5.66
N PRO A 217 -2.37 -6.21 -6.39
CA PRO A 217 -2.50 -4.80 -6.73
C PRO A 217 -3.01 -3.97 -5.54
N LEU A 218 -2.38 -2.85 -5.26
CA LEU A 218 -2.82 -1.90 -4.23
C LEU A 218 -2.87 -0.49 -4.82
N ILE A 219 -4.02 0.17 -4.79
CA ILE A 219 -4.15 1.52 -5.32
C ILE A 219 -4.14 2.52 -4.16
N CYS A 220 -3.06 3.29 -4.06
CA CYS A 220 -2.94 4.45 -3.18
C CYS A 220 -3.31 4.10 -1.73
N TYR A 221 -4.38 4.72 -1.23
CA TYR A 221 -4.94 4.59 0.11
C TYR A 221 -5.20 3.14 0.56
N GLU A 222 -5.37 2.19 -0.36
CA GLU A 222 -5.59 0.78 0.00
C GLU A 222 -4.44 0.17 0.80
N ALA A 223 -3.22 0.67 0.61
CA ALA A 223 -2.03 0.19 1.30
C ALA A 223 -2.05 0.46 2.83
N ILE A 224 -2.99 1.26 3.34
CA ILE A 224 -3.08 1.58 4.77
C ILE A 224 -3.98 0.63 5.55
N PHE A 225 -4.73 -0.24 4.88
CA PHE A 225 -5.71 -1.15 5.50
C PHE A 225 -5.12 -2.54 5.75
N PRO A 226 -4.58 -2.84 6.94
CA PRO A 226 -3.83 -4.07 7.19
C PRO A 226 -4.63 -5.34 6.93
N GLY A 227 -5.89 -5.40 7.41
CA GLY A 227 -6.75 -6.56 7.23
C GLY A 227 -7.18 -6.81 5.77
N ALA A 228 -7.39 -5.75 4.99
CA ALA A 228 -7.72 -5.88 3.56
C ALA A 228 -6.52 -6.37 2.76
N VAL A 229 -5.36 -5.73 2.94
CA VAL A 229 -4.11 -6.14 2.27
C VAL A 229 -3.73 -7.58 2.60
N ARG A 230 -3.87 -8.01 3.87
CA ARG A 230 -3.60 -9.39 4.27
C ARG A 230 -4.42 -10.41 3.49
N ARG A 231 -5.69 -10.11 3.21
CA ARG A 231 -6.57 -11.03 2.47
C ARG A 231 -6.18 -11.07 1.00
N LEU A 232 -5.90 -9.92 0.40
CA LEU A 232 -5.52 -9.83 -1.01
C LEU A 232 -4.18 -10.50 -1.30
N VAL A 233 -3.18 -10.30 -0.44
CA VAL A 233 -1.82 -10.80 -0.66
C VAL A 233 -1.66 -12.31 -0.41
N ALA A 234 -2.72 -12.99 0.03
CA ALA A 234 -2.66 -14.43 0.28
C ALA A 234 -2.39 -15.19 -1.03
N GLY A 235 -1.19 -15.74 -1.17
CA GLY A 235 -0.74 -16.42 -2.39
C GLY A 235 -0.06 -15.51 -3.43
N ALA A 236 0.21 -14.25 -3.09
CA ALA A 236 0.98 -13.34 -3.94
C ALA A 236 2.49 -13.55 -3.78
N ASP A 237 3.23 -13.42 -4.87
CA ASP A 237 4.70 -13.35 -4.88
C ASP A 237 5.20 -11.92 -4.65
N LEU A 238 4.39 -10.92 -5.04
CA LEU A 238 4.74 -9.51 -5.05
C LEU A 238 3.51 -8.64 -4.74
N MET A 239 3.69 -7.58 -3.95
CA MET A 239 2.74 -6.47 -3.89
C MET A 239 3.18 -5.34 -4.84
N VAL A 240 2.25 -4.78 -5.61
CA VAL A 240 2.49 -3.54 -6.36
C VAL A 240 1.54 -2.46 -5.87
N ASN A 241 2.10 -1.39 -5.33
CA ASN A 241 1.35 -0.23 -4.90
C ASN A 241 1.56 0.96 -5.83
N VAL A 242 0.55 1.30 -6.63
CA VAL A 242 0.57 2.50 -7.48
C VAL A 242 -0.17 3.63 -6.77
N THR A 243 0.37 4.85 -6.79
CA THR A 243 -0.20 5.94 -6.00
C THR A 243 0.08 7.32 -6.58
N ASN A 244 -0.78 8.28 -6.26
CA ASN A 244 -0.58 9.69 -6.54
C ASN A 244 -0.56 10.50 -5.24
N ASP A 245 0.64 10.80 -4.73
CA ASP A 245 0.81 11.57 -3.49
C ASP A 245 0.76 13.11 -3.72
N ALA A 246 0.44 13.57 -4.93
CA ALA A 246 0.47 15.00 -5.28
C ALA A 246 -0.50 15.83 -4.44
N TRP A 247 -1.60 15.21 -4.00
CA TRP A 247 -2.60 15.80 -3.10
C TRP A 247 -2.05 16.23 -1.74
N TYR A 248 -0.96 15.61 -1.27
CA TYR A 248 -0.35 15.98 0.00
C TYR A 248 0.65 17.13 -0.13
N GLY A 249 1.15 17.40 -1.34
CA GLY A 249 2.28 18.31 -1.57
C GLY A 249 3.53 17.95 -0.76
N ARG A 250 4.41 18.93 -0.55
CA ARG A 250 5.66 18.78 0.21
C ARG A 250 5.43 18.85 1.73
N THR A 251 4.63 17.93 2.24
CA THR A 251 4.29 17.82 3.67
C THR A 251 4.77 16.49 4.26
N ALA A 252 4.41 16.19 5.50
CA ALA A 252 4.67 14.88 6.10
C ALA A 252 3.80 13.75 5.49
N GLY A 253 2.73 14.08 4.76
CA GLY A 253 1.76 13.14 4.22
C GLY A 253 2.37 12.01 3.38
N PRO A 254 3.14 12.30 2.32
CA PRO A 254 3.74 11.26 1.46
C PRO A 254 4.67 10.33 2.23
N PHE A 255 5.42 10.88 3.20
CA PHE A 255 6.33 10.10 4.04
C PHE A 255 5.56 9.16 4.99
N GLN A 256 4.49 9.65 5.61
CA GLN A 256 3.64 8.81 6.48
C GLN A 256 2.96 7.71 5.67
N HIS A 257 2.41 8.04 4.50
CA HIS A 257 1.79 7.09 3.59
C HIS A 257 2.79 6.02 3.12
N PHE A 258 3.99 6.42 2.71
CA PHE A 258 5.08 5.50 2.36
C PHE A 258 5.42 4.53 3.51
N ARG A 259 5.54 5.02 4.75
CA ARG A 259 5.82 4.16 5.91
C ARG A 259 4.69 3.18 6.19
N GLN A 260 3.43 3.56 5.97
CA GLN A 260 2.31 2.63 6.13
C GLN A 260 2.33 1.53 5.06
N ALA A 261 2.67 1.86 3.81
CA ALA A 261 2.87 0.88 2.75
C ALA A 261 4.05 -0.06 3.06
N GLN A 262 5.18 0.47 3.53
CA GLN A 262 6.34 -0.32 3.97
C GLN A 262 5.99 -1.35 5.06
N MET A 263 5.11 -0.99 5.99
CA MET A 263 4.65 -1.94 7.01
C MET A 263 3.88 -3.13 6.41
N ARG A 264 3.22 -2.99 5.24
CA ARG A 264 2.53 -4.10 4.58
C ARG A 264 3.50 -5.20 4.14
N ALA A 265 4.68 -4.83 3.66
CA ALA A 265 5.74 -5.78 3.30
C ALA A 265 6.22 -6.56 4.53
N ILE A 266 6.51 -5.86 5.63
CA ILE A 266 6.93 -6.47 6.91
C ILE A 266 5.87 -7.41 7.47
N GLU A 267 4.61 -6.96 7.45
CA GLU A 267 3.51 -7.69 8.06
C GLU A 267 3.12 -8.94 7.31
N ASN A 268 3.18 -8.93 5.98
CA ASN A 268 2.81 -10.08 5.18
C ASN A 268 4.02 -10.94 4.80
N GLY A 269 5.24 -10.41 4.94
CA GLY A 269 6.46 -11.11 4.53
C GLY A 269 6.53 -11.32 3.02
N VAL A 270 6.00 -10.36 2.26
CA VAL A 270 5.97 -10.34 0.78
C VAL A 270 6.63 -9.03 0.34
N PRO A 271 7.50 -9.03 -0.68
CA PRO A 271 8.12 -7.81 -1.16
C PRO A 271 7.07 -6.86 -1.76
N MET A 272 7.41 -5.58 -1.84
CA MET A 272 6.55 -4.55 -2.42
C MET A 272 7.33 -3.66 -3.38
N VAL A 273 6.74 -3.40 -4.55
CA VAL A 273 7.12 -2.29 -5.43
C VAL A 273 6.08 -1.19 -5.25
N ARG A 274 6.49 -0.05 -4.73
CA ARG A 274 5.65 1.15 -4.67
C ARG A 274 6.09 2.16 -5.73
N VAL A 275 5.17 2.59 -6.57
CA VAL A 275 5.42 3.64 -7.58
C VAL A 275 4.43 4.78 -7.40
N ALA A 276 4.96 5.94 -7.03
CA ALA A 276 4.23 7.17 -6.84
C ALA A 276 4.36 8.09 -8.06
N ASN A 277 3.38 8.96 -8.30
CA ASN A 277 3.49 10.01 -9.32
C ASN A 277 4.60 11.01 -8.96
N ASN A 278 4.51 11.64 -7.79
CA ASN A 278 5.52 12.58 -7.25
C ASN A 278 5.91 12.22 -5.80
N GLY A 279 5.40 11.11 -5.26
CA GLY A 279 5.67 10.62 -3.91
C GLY A 279 7.03 9.92 -3.78
N LEU A 280 7.18 9.12 -2.72
CA LEU A 280 8.32 8.20 -2.60
C LEU A 280 7.99 6.89 -3.34
N SER A 281 8.81 6.55 -4.33
CA SER A 281 8.78 5.24 -5.02
C SER A 281 9.92 4.38 -4.50
N ALA A 282 9.66 3.10 -4.26
CA ALA A 282 10.70 2.19 -3.78
C ALA A 282 10.37 0.71 -3.99
N VAL A 283 11.43 -0.09 -4.11
CA VAL A 283 11.39 -1.53 -3.88
C VAL A 283 11.67 -1.80 -2.40
N ILE A 284 10.79 -2.58 -1.78
CA ILE A 284 10.76 -2.85 -0.35
C ILE A 284 10.78 -4.37 -0.14
N ASP A 285 11.77 -4.86 0.59
CA ASP A 285 11.90 -6.29 0.90
C ASP A 285 10.88 -6.74 1.98
N PRO A 286 10.72 -8.06 2.21
CA PRO A 286 9.85 -8.61 3.28
C PRO A 286 10.19 -8.17 4.71
N TYR A 287 11.34 -7.52 4.94
CA TYR A 287 11.80 -7.00 6.21
C TYR A 287 11.65 -5.48 6.30
N GLY A 288 11.11 -4.85 5.26
CA GLY A 288 10.92 -3.41 5.16
C GLY A 288 12.20 -2.65 4.81
N ARG A 289 13.26 -3.31 4.34
CA ARG A 289 14.45 -2.62 3.81
C ARG A 289 14.12 -2.03 2.44
N ILE A 290 14.83 -0.96 2.09
CA ILE A 290 14.65 -0.28 0.80
C ILE A 290 15.84 -0.64 -0.06
N ASP A 291 15.60 -1.40 -1.13
CA ASP A 291 16.67 -1.89 -2.02
C ASP A 291 17.01 -0.87 -3.12
N GLY A 292 16.06 0.00 -3.45
CA GLY A 292 16.23 1.09 -4.41
C GLY A 292 14.93 1.89 -4.57
N GLY A 293 15.00 3.07 -5.17
CA GLY A 293 13.82 3.94 -5.28
C GLY A 293 14.08 5.32 -5.88
N LEU A 294 13.05 6.16 -5.83
CA LEU A 294 13.04 7.55 -6.26
C LEU A 294 12.47 8.43 -5.14
N GLY A 295 13.07 9.61 -4.96
CA GLY A 295 12.66 10.58 -3.95
C GLY A 295 11.42 11.38 -4.35
N LEU A 296 10.91 12.16 -3.39
CA LEU A 296 9.78 13.07 -3.59
C LEU A 296 10.06 14.08 -4.73
N ASP A 297 9.06 14.34 -5.57
CA ASP A 297 9.07 15.29 -6.69
C ASP A 297 10.20 15.07 -7.71
N LEU A 298 10.71 13.83 -7.83
CA LEU A 298 11.77 13.49 -8.79
C LEU A 298 11.18 12.88 -10.06
N ALA A 299 11.19 13.62 -11.18
CA ALA A 299 10.84 13.06 -12.49
C ALA A 299 11.97 12.17 -13.03
N SER A 300 11.85 10.86 -12.89
CA SER A 300 12.88 9.91 -13.29
C SER A 300 12.34 8.48 -13.43
N VAL A 301 13.23 7.60 -13.86
CA VAL A 301 13.07 6.15 -13.81
C VAL A 301 14.13 5.54 -12.88
N SER A 302 13.83 4.39 -12.28
CA SER A 302 14.78 3.60 -11.49
C SER A 302 14.56 2.12 -11.76
N ASP A 303 15.64 1.43 -12.14
CA ASP A 303 15.66 -0.01 -12.36
C ASP A 303 16.27 -0.68 -11.12
N VAL A 304 15.54 -1.60 -10.51
CA VAL A 304 15.94 -2.25 -9.26
C VAL A 304 15.68 -3.74 -9.38
N GLU A 305 16.69 -4.53 -9.09
CA GLU A 305 16.55 -5.98 -8.98
C GLU A 305 15.81 -6.32 -7.68
N LEU A 306 14.80 -7.16 -7.78
CA LEU A 306 13.96 -7.58 -6.68
C LEU A 306 13.96 -9.11 -6.58
N ALA A 307 14.35 -9.63 -5.42
CA ALA A 307 14.18 -11.03 -5.08
C ALA A 307 12.76 -11.32 -4.57
N LEU A 308 12.10 -12.31 -5.16
CA LEU A 308 10.75 -12.75 -4.78
C LEU A 308 10.80 -13.67 -3.56
N VAL A 309 11.22 -13.12 -2.42
CA VAL A 309 11.35 -13.85 -1.16
C VAL A 309 10.03 -13.82 -0.39
N HIS A 310 9.51 -14.99 -0.02
CA HIS A 310 8.35 -15.09 0.85
C HIS A 310 8.74 -15.49 2.28
N ARG A 311 8.10 -14.86 3.26
CA ARG A 311 8.20 -15.23 4.68
C ARG A 311 6.81 -15.33 5.30
N GLU A 312 6.50 -16.48 5.89
CA GLU A 312 5.34 -16.56 6.75
C GLU A 312 5.57 -15.77 8.05
N THR A 313 4.64 -14.88 8.39
CA THR A 313 4.69 -14.07 9.61
C THR A 313 3.54 -14.45 10.54
N LEU A 314 3.62 -14.04 11.81
CA LEU A 314 2.49 -14.20 12.73
C LEU A 314 1.25 -13.44 12.24
N PHE A 315 1.45 -12.29 11.60
CA PHE A 315 0.34 -11.49 11.10
C PHE A 315 -0.27 -12.09 9.83
N SER A 316 0.52 -12.60 8.89
CA SER A 316 -0.06 -13.27 7.71
C SER A 316 -0.89 -14.49 8.14
N ARG A 317 -0.42 -15.26 9.13
CA ARG A 317 -1.14 -16.42 9.65
C ARG A 317 -2.40 -16.09 10.47
N TYR A 318 -2.29 -15.21 11.47
CA TYR A 318 -3.37 -14.97 12.43
C TYR A 318 -4.14 -13.66 12.21
N GLY A 319 -3.61 -12.75 11.41
CA GLY A 319 -4.20 -11.43 11.18
C GLY A 319 -4.36 -10.64 12.48
N GLU A 320 -5.45 -9.89 12.56
CA GLU A 320 -5.77 -9.04 13.70
C GLU A 320 -6.20 -9.82 14.94
N THR A 321 -6.53 -11.12 14.80
CA THR A 321 -7.02 -11.94 15.92
C THR A 321 -6.04 -12.02 17.09
N ILE A 322 -4.73 -11.99 16.80
CA ILE A 322 -3.70 -12.00 17.83
C ILE A 322 -3.69 -10.71 18.67
N ALA A 323 -3.98 -9.56 18.03
CA ALA A 323 -4.09 -8.29 18.72
C ALA A 323 -5.36 -8.24 19.58
N TRP A 324 -6.49 -8.69 19.02
CA TRP A 324 -7.75 -8.76 19.76
C TRP A 324 -7.68 -9.70 20.96
N PHE A 325 -7.01 -10.84 20.84
CA PHE A 325 -6.75 -11.72 21.99
C PHE A 325 -5.99 -11.01 23.10
N GLY A 326 -4.94 -10.23 22.75
CA GLY A 326 -4.20 -9.42 23.71
C GLY A 326 -5.08 -8.39 24.43
N VAL A 327 -5.94 -7.68 23.70
CA VAL A 327 -6.87 -6.70 24.27
C VAL A 327 -7.87 -7.37 25.22
N VAL A 328 -8.50 -8.47 24.81
CA VAL A 328 -9.46 -9.22 25.63
C VAL A 328 -8.79 -9.79 26.88
N PHE A 329 -7.59 -10.33 26.75
CA PHE A 329 -6.82 -10.85 27.89
C PHE A 329 -6.53 -9.76 28.92
N LEU A 330 -6.09 -8.56 28.48
CA LEU A 330 -5.83 -7.44 29.38
C LEU A 330 -7.10 -6.91 30.04
N ALA A 331 -8.22 -6.84 29.31
CA ALA A 331 -9.50 -6.45 29.86
C ALA A 331 -10.02 -7.45 30.92
N ALA A 332 -9.90 -8.76 30.64
CA ALA A 332 -10.26 -9.81 31.57
C ALA A 332 -9.39 -9.79 32.84
N LEU A 333 -8.08 -9.57 32.68
CA LEU A 333 -7.15 -9.41 33.80
C LEU A 333 -7.51 -8.21 34.68
N HIS A 334 -7.84 -7.06 34.06
CA HIS A 334 -8.30 -5.88 34.79
C HIS A 334 -9.57 -6.17 35.59
N MET A 335 -10.56 -6.82 34.97
CA MET A 335 -11.82 -7.18 35.62
C MET A 335 -11.60 -8.14 36.80
N MET A 336 -10.74 -9.15 36.63
CA MET A 336 -10.38 -10.08 37.70
C MET A 336 -9.76 -9.37 38.91
N ILE A 337 -8.82 -8.43 38.67
CA ILE A 337 -8.19 -7.64 39.75
C ILE A 337 -9.25 -6.83 40.50
N ARG A 338 -10.16 -6.15 39.78
CA ARG A 338 -11.25 -5.38 40.39
C ARG A 338 -12.19 -6.25 41.24
N LEU A 339 -12.51 -7.44 40.76
CA LEU A 339 -13.34 -8.40 41.51
C LEU A 339 -12.63 -8.85 42.79
N LEU A 340 -11.36 -9.22 42.72
CA LEU A 340 -10.57 -9.61 43.89
C LEU A 340 -10.47 -8.49 44.94
N ASP A 341 -10.28 -7.25 44.50
CA ASP A 341 -10.26 -6.09 45.41
C ASP A 341 -11.63 -5.85 46.05
N HIS A 342 -12.73 -6.02 45.28
CA HIS A 342 -14.08 -5.94 45.82
C HIS A 342 -14.35 -7.02 46.88
N PHE A 343 -13.94 -8.26 46.62
CA PHE A 343 -14.07 -9.36 47.58
C PHE A 343 -13.22 -9.14 48.84
N ARG A 344 -11.97 -8.69 48.69
CA ARG A 344 -11.09 -8.33 49.83
C ARG A 344 -11.67 -7.19 50.67
N PHE A 345 -12.28 -6.19 50.05
CA PHE A 345 -12.95 -5.11 50.74
C PHE A 345 -14.18 -5.59 51.52
N ARG A 346 -14.99 -6.48 50.93
CA ARG A 346 -16.14 -7.12 51.61
C ARG A 346 -15.72 -7.97 52.82
N LEU A 347 -14.67 -8.77 52.66
CA LEU A 347 -14.14 -9.63 53.73
C LEU A 347 -13.52 -8.85 54.90
N ARG A 348 -13.05 -7.62 54.68
CA ARG A 348 -12.56 -6.73 55.75
C ARG A 348 -13.67 -6.00 56.53
N ARG A 349 -14.91 -6.04 56.03
CA ARG A 349 -16.07 -5.35 56.61
C ARG A 349 -16.97 -6.25 57.45
N ASN A 350 -16.79 -7.57 57.35
CA ASN A 350 -17.45 -8.58 58.17
C ASN A 350 -16.48 -9.10 59.24
#